data_AF-A0A9D6UIK5-F1
#
_entry.id   AF-A0A9D6UIK5-F1
#
_cell.length_a   1.000
_cell.length_b   1.000
_cell.length_c   1.000
_cell.angle_alpha   90.00
_cell.angle_beta   90.00
_cell.angle_gamma   90.00
#
_symmetry.space_group_name_H-M   'P 1'
#
loop_
_entity.id
_entity.type
_entity.pdbx_description
1 polymer ?
#
loop_
_entity_poly.entity_id
_entity_poly.type
_entity_poly.pdbx_seq_one_letter_code
_entity_poly.pdbx_strand_id
1 'polypeptide(L)'
;MKTIYFIILTYFLAAWIYPGLGHSQEKLTLKETAEAQHIIVNWMECEECVDGELEAVKKLGEIAVPSLSKILPEGPSKESLDLRRRHLITTYKELKKYGETHPESAIKMSEQEYVKIYMDNYIALYQIRAAEALSAIGGLAAKKALEDSLKIPLRDDVKAAVRDSIEKLK
;
A
#
# COMPACT_ATOMS: atom_id res chain seq x y z
N MET A 1 40.16 -43.74 -31.48
CA MET A 1 41.16 -42.66 -31.36
C MET A 1 40.52 -41.56 -30.52
N LYS A 2 40.86 -41.46 -29.22
CA LYS A 2 41.79 -40.46 -28.63
C LYS A 2 41.20 -39.04 -28.76
N THR A 3 40.82 -38.29 -27.73
CA THR A 3 41.50 -38.04 -26.44
C THR A 3 40.56 -37.41 -25.39
N ILE A 4 40.72 -37.81 -24.13
CA ILE A 4 40.19 -37.24 -22.88
C ILE A 4 41.22 -36.22 -22.35
N TYR A 5 40.83 -35.03 -21.86
CA TYR A 5 41.52 -34.23 -20.79
C TYR A 5 40.54 -33.13 -20.29
N PHE A 6 39.97 -33.11 -19.07
CA PHE A 6 40.52 -32.93 -17.70
C PHE A 6 41.06 -31.51 -17.39
N ILE A 7 40.18 -30.61 -16.89
CA ILE A 7 40.45 -29.44 -16.01
C ILE A 7 39.11 -29.23 -15.24
N ILE A 8 38.83 -29.62 -13.99
CA ILE A 8 39.50 -29.65 -12.69
C ILE A 8 39.96 -28.28 -12.17
N LEU A 9 39.22 -27.84 -11.13
CA LEU A 9 39.61 -26.98 -10.01
C LEU A 9 40.17 -25.59 -10.32
N THR A 10 39.47 -24.54 -9.89
CA THR A 10 39.92 -23.59 -8.85
C THR A 10 39.05 -22.33 -8.82
N TYR A 11 37.87 -22.36 -8.20
CA TYR A 11 37.29 -21.16 -7.54
C TYR A 11 36.30 -21.60 -6.43
N PHE A 12 36.75 -22.56 -5.61
CA PHE A 12 36.33 -22.64 -4.21
C PHE A 12 37.28 -21.70 -3.46
N LEU A 13 36.73 -20.77 -2.66
CA LEU A 13 37.38 -19.84 -1.70
C LEU A 13 37.14 -18.34 -1.99
N ALA A 14 35.87 -17.94 -1.96
CA ALA A 14 35.49 -16.63 -1.43
C ALA A 14 34.21 -16.76 -0.57
N ALA A 15 34.12 -17.84 0.21
CA ALA A 15 33.20 -17.94 1.34
C ALA A 15 33.87 -17.25 2.55
N TRP A 16 34.12 -15.95 2.43
CA TRP A 16 34.58 -15.11 3.53
C TRP A 16 33.46 -14.16 3.93
N ILE A 17 32.91 -14.42 5.11
CA ILE A 17 32.69 -13.40 6.14
C ILE A 17 31.66 -12.32 5.75
N TYR A 18 30.36 -12.65 5.84
CA TYR A 18 29.32 -11.71 6.26
C TYR A 18 28.83 -12.05 7.67
N PRO A 19 29.61 -11.78 8.74
CA PRO A 19 29.13 -11.78 10.10
C PRO A 19 28.41 -10.45 10.30
N GLY A 20 27.11 -10.50 10.57
CA GLY A 20 26.38 -9.34 11.03
C GLY A 20 25.33 -8.86 10.06
N LEU A 21 24.24 -9.61 9.97
CA LEU A 21 22.88 -9.05 9.94
C LEU A 21 21.92 -10.10 10.51
N GLY A 22 22.34 -10.75 11.60
CA GLY A 22 21.39 -11.27 12.57
C GLY A 22 20.80 -10.08 13.32
N HIS A 23 19.99 -9.25 12.64
CA HIS A 23 18.99 -8.48 13.36
C HIS A 23 18.14 -9.54 14.04
N SER A 24 18.37 -9.73 15.34
CA SER A 24 17.41 -10.35 16.20
C SER A 24 16.09 -9.65 15.91
N GLN A 25 15.20 -10.32 15.17
CA GLN A 25 13.81 -9.93 15.11
C GLN A 25 13.30 -10.09 16.54
N GLU A 26 13.53 -9.06 17.34
CA GLU A 26 12.90 -8.92 18.64
C GLU A 26 11.42 -8.99 18.35
N LYS A 27 10.80 -10.04 18.86
CA LYS A 27 9.43 -10.41 18.53
C LYS A 27 8.55 -9.31 19.08
N LEU A 28 8.06 -8.43 18.21
CA LEU A 28 7.15 -7.35 18.57
C LEU A 28 6.06 -7.90 19.48
N THR A 29 5.78 -7.17 20.54
CA THR A 29 4.68 -7.50 21.41
C THR A 29 3.35 -7.35 20.65
N LEU A 30 2.32 -8.07 21.11
CA LEU A 30 0.97 -7.90 20.57
C LEU A 30 0.49 -6.44 20.68
N LYS A 31 0.92 -5.75 21.74
CA LYS A 31 0.58 -4.34 21.97
C LYS A 31 1.19 -3.43 20.90
N GLU A 32 2.48 -3.57 20.61
CA GLU A 32 3.15 -2.76 19.59
C GLU A 32 2.60 -3.03 18.19
N THR A 33 2.26 -4.30 17.90
CA THR A 33 1.63 -4.66 16.62
C THR A 33 0.26 -4.00 16.47
N ALA A 34 -0.56 -4.01 17.52
CA ALA A 34 -1.88 -3.36 17.50
C ALA A 34 -1.76 -1.84 17.38
N GLU A 35 -0.79 -1.23 18.05
CA GLU A 35 -0.51 0.21 17.98
C GLU A 35 -0.04 0.64 16.58
N ALA A 36 0.91 -0.10 16.00
CA ALA A 36 1.36 0.13 14.62
C ALA A 36 0.19 0.02 13.63
N GLN A 37 -0.66 -1.00 13.77
CA GLN A 37 -1.83 -1.17 12.92
C GLN A 37 -2.81 0.00 13.06
N HIS A 38 -3.06 0.48 14.27
CA HIS A 38 -3.94 1.63 14.52
C HIS A 38 -3.41 2.92 13.85
N ILE A 39 -2.11 3.19 13.98
CA ILE A 39 -1.46 4.34 13.32
C ILE A 39 -1.58 4.24 11.80
N ILE A 40 -1.35 3.06 11.22
CA ILE A 40 -1.50 2.85 9.78
C ILE A 40 -2.95 3.07 9.34
N VAL A 41 -3.93 2.52 10.06
CA VAL A 41 -5.36 2.70 9.73
C VAL A 41 -5.75 4.17 9.79
N ASN A 42 -5.30 4.91 10.81
CA ASN A 42 -5.57 6.35 10.90
C ASN A 42 -5.04 7.12 9.70
N TRP A 43 -3.81 6.83 9.25
CA TRP A 43 -3.28 7.42 8.02
C TRP A 43 -4.12 7.04 6.78
N MET A 44 -4.52 5.77 6.66
CA MET A 44 -5.29 5.30 5.50
C MET A 44 -6.70 5.90 5.43
N GLU A 45 -7.35 6.14 6.56
CA GLU A 45 -8.76 6.56 6.66
C GLU A 45 -8.96 8.05 6.93
N CYS A 46 -7.88 8.78 7.17
CA CYS A 46 -7.92 10.20 7.48
C CYS A 46 -8.59 11.04 6.35
N GLU A 47 -9.46 11.98 6.69
CA GLU A 47 -10.15 12.86 5.72
C GLU A 47 -9.39 14.17 5.49
N GLU A 48 -8.96 14.81 6.57
CA GLU A 48 -8.15 16.04 6.58
C GLU A 48 -6.78 15.73 7.20
N CYS A 49 -5.89 15.16 6.40
CA CYS A 49 -4.59 14.74 6.93
C CYS A 49 -3.73 15.96 7.17
N VAL A 50 -3.76 16.42 8.41
CA VAL A 50 -2.73 17.28 8.97
C VAL A 50 -1.41 16.50 8.96
N ASP A 51 -0.27 17.18 8.91
CA ASP A 51 1.04 16.53 8.74
C ASP A 51 1.38 15.48 9.84
N GLY A 52 0.56 15.37 10.89
CA GLY A 52 0.76 14.49 12.05
C GLY A 52 0.61 12.99 11.75
N GLU A 53 -0.36 12.57 10.95
CA GLU A 53 -0.64 11.15 10.71
C GLU A 53 0.47 10.47 9.89
N LEU A 54 0.95 11.13 8.83
CA LEU A 54 2.06 10.59 8.02
C LEU A 54 3.36 10.52 8.83
N GLU A 55 3.64 11.56 9.64
CA GLU A 55 4.81 11.54 10.53
C GLU A 55 4.70 10.46 11.61
N ALA A 56 3.48 10.13 12.08
CA ALA A 56 3.28 8.99 12.97
C ALA A 56 3.60 7.65 12.29
N VAL A 57 3.17 7.45 11.04
CA VAL A 57 3.51 6.25 10.25
C VAL A 57 5.02 6.18 10.00
N LYS A 58 5.65 7.30 9.65
CA LYS A 58 7.10 7.38 9.44
C LYS A 58 7.88 6.98 10.69
N LYS A 59 7.43 7.39 11.89
CA LYS A 59 8.04 7.00 13.17
C LYS A 59 7.98 5.50 13.45
N LEU A 60 7.04 4.76 12.86
CA LEU A 60 7.03 3.29 12.93
C LEU A 60 8.21 2.67 12.17
N GLY A 61 8.72 3.35 11.15
CA GLY A 61 9.83 2.87 10.33
C GLY A 61 9.55 1.51 9.68
N GLU A 62 10.56 0.64 9.71
CA GLU A 62 10.53 -0.71 9.11
C GLU A 62 9.40 -1.60 9.65
N ILE A 63 8.87 -1.33 10.85
CA ILE A 63 7.75 -2.09 11.43
C ILE A 63 6.48 -1.96 10.57
N ALA A 64 6.26 -0.81 9.92
CA ALA A 64 5.06 -0.58 9.11
C ALA A 64 5.18 -1.13 7.68
N VAL A 65 6.40 -1.36 7.19
CA VAL A 65 6.67 -1.73 5.78
C VAL A 65 5.92 -2.99 5.34
N PRO A 66 5.85 -4.10 6.12
CA PRO A 66 5.12 -5.30 5.70
C PRO A 66 3.64 -5.03 5.43
N SER A 67 2.96 -4.30 6.32
CA SER A 67 1.55 -3.94 6.16
C SER A 67 1.33 -3.03 4.95
N LEU A 68 2.14 -1.99 4.80
CA LEU A 68 2.04 -1.04 3.68
C LEU A 68 2.35 -1.72 2.34
N SER A 69 3.32 -2.63 2.31
CA SER A 69 3.69 -3.41 1.12
C SER A 69 2.57 -4.32 0.63
N LYS A 70 1.66 -4.72 1.52
CA LYS A 70 0.45 -5.48 1.19
C LYS A 70 -0.69 -4.57 0.73
N ILE A 71 -0.89 -3.43 1.40
CA ILE A 71 -1.94 -2.46 1.06
C ILE A 71 -1.69 -1.83 -0.31
N LEU A 72 -0.44 -1.56 -0.68
CA LEU A 72 -0.11 -0.93 -1.97
C LEU A 72 -0.65 -1.71 -3.19
N PRO A 73 -0.45 -3.04 -3.32
CA PRO A 73 -1.04 -3.81 -4.42
C PRO A 73 -2.51 -4.16 -4.20
N GLU A 74 -2.93 -4.47 -2.96
CA GLU A 74 -4.26 -5.05 -2.70
C GLU A 74 -5.35 -4.01 -2.39
N GLY A 75 -4.97 -2.82 -1.92
CA GLY A 75 -5.89 -1.81 -1.40
C GLY A 75 -6.38 -2.12 0.02
N PRO A 76 -7.58 -1.64 0.40
CA PRO A 76 -8.20 -1.89 1.70
C PRO A 76 -8.54 -3.38 1.93
N SER A 77 -8.76 -3.77 3.19
CA SER A 77 -9.26 -5.10 3.52
C SER A 77 -10.65 -5.37 2.93
N LYS A 78 -11.00 -6.64 2.74
CA LYS A 78 -12.32 -7.04 2.23
C LYS A 78 -13.46 -6.52 3.10
N GLU A 79 -13.27 -6.56 4.42
CA GLU A 79 -14.24 -6.07 5.40
C GLU A 79 -14.48 -4.56 5.24
N SER A 80 -13.40 -3.79 5.03
CA SER A 80 -13.47 -2.34 4.76
C SER A 80 -14.17 -2.05 3.43
N LEU A 81 -13.84 -2.81 2.37
CA LEU A 81 -14.51 -2.69 1.06
C LEU A 81 -16.01 -2.98 1.15
N ASP A 82 -16.41 -4.02 1.89
CA ASP A 82 -17.82 -4.39 2.07
C ASP A 82 -18.58 -3.33 2.89
N LEU A 83 -17.96 -2.77 3.92
CA LEU A 83 -18.53 -1.68 4.70
C LEU A 83 -18.71 -0.43 3.84
N ARG A 84 -17.68 -0.02 3.10
CA ARG A 84 -17.72 1.13 2.20
C ARG A 84 -18.78 0.96 1.11
N ARG A 85 -18.88 -0.23 0.51
CA ARG A 85 -19.91 -0.53 -0.50
C ARG A 85 -21.32 -0.37 0.06
N ARG A 86 -21.60 -0.92 1.25
CA ARG A 86 -22.91 -0.76 1.90
C ARG A 86 -23.24 0.71 2.16
N HIS A 87 -22.26 1.47 2.65
CA HIS A 87 -22.42 2.90 2.86
C HIS A 87 -22.77 3.63 1.56
N LEU A 88 -22.03 3.39 0.47
CA LEU A 88 -22.28 4.01 -0.84
C LEU A 88 -23.66 3.69 -1.41
N ILE A 89 -24.15 2.45 -1.24
CA ILE A 89 -25.50 2.05 -1.65
C ILE A 89 -26.55 2.84 -0.85
N THR A 90 -26.37 2.97 0.46
CA THR A 90 -27.27 3.77 1.31
C THR A 90 -27.28 5.24 0.88
N THR A 91 -26.10 5.84 0.71
CA THR A 91 -25.97 7.23 0.24
C THR A 91 -26.63 7.43 -1.12
N TYR A 92 -26.45 6.51 -2.07
CA TYR A 92 -27.10 6.60 -3.38
C TYR A 92 -28.63 6.66 -3.26
N LYS A 93 -29.23 5.82 -2.40
CA LYS A 93 -30.69 5.80 -2.17
C LYS A 93 -31.18 7.11 -1.57
N GLU A 94 -30.43 7.68 -0.61
CA GLU A 94 -30.73 8.97 -0.01
C GLU A 94 -30.67 10.10 -1.04
N LEU A 95 -29.61 10.15 -1.85
CA LEU A 95 -29.46 11.12 -2.94
C LEU A 95 -30.56 10.99 -3.99
N LYS A 96 -30.93 9.75 -4.35
CA LYS A 96 -32.01 9.50 -5.32
C LYS A 96 -33.34 10.05 -4.82
N LYS A 97 -33.67 9.78 -3.55
CA LYS A 97 -34.87 10.29 -2.88
C LYS A 97 -34.86 11.81 -2.76
N TYR A 98 -33.71 12.40 -2.41
CA TYR A 98 -33.56 13.86 -2.33
C TYR A 98 -33.84 14.53 -3.68
N GLY A 99 -33.36 13.94 -4.78
CA GLY A 99 -33.60 14.41 -6.14
C GLY A 99 -35.07 14.38 -6.60
N GLU A 100 -35.96 13.65 -5.92
CA GLU A 100 -37.40 13.64 -6.22
C GLU A 100 -38.05 14.99 -5.88
N THR A 101 -37.54 15.68 -4.86
CA THR A 101 -38.03 17.00 -4.42
C THR A 101 -37.11 18.15 -4.83
N HIS A 102 -35.89 17.84 -5.27
CA HIS A 102 -34.86 18.79 -5.70
C HIS A 102 -34.30 18.39 -7.08
N PRO A 103 -35.05 18.61 -8.17
CA PRO A 103 -34.67 18.12 -9.50
C PRO A 103 -33.29 18.60 -9.99
N GLU A 104 -32.84 19.77 -9.55
CA GLU A 104 -31.51 20.32 -9.84
C GLU A 104 -30.37 19.49 -9.22
N SER A 105 -30.65 18.75 -8.15
CA SER A 105 -29.72 17.87 -7.45
C SER A 105 -29.89 16.39 -7.84
N ALA A 106 -30.74 16.09 -8.82
CA ALA A 106 -31.05 14.71 -9.18
C ALA A 106 -29.85 14.00 -9.83
N ILE A 107 -29.40 12.91 -9.22
CA ILE A 107 -28.36 12.06 -9.78
C ILE A 107 -28.89 11.30 -11.01
N LYS A 108 -28.12 11.38 -12.10
CA LYS A 108 -28.46 10.79 -13.40
C LYS A 108 -27.85 9.40 -13.63
N MET A 109 -26.80 9.05 -12.89
CA MET A 109 -26.15 7.74 -12.99
C MET A 109 -26.94 6.66 -12.24
N SER A 110 -26.72 5.41 -12.61
CA SER A 110 -27.25 4.24 -11.90
C SER A 110 -26.52 3.99 -10.56
N GLU A 111 -27.12 3.18 -9.68
CA GLU A 111 -26.50 2.76 -8.42
C GLU A 111 -25.17 2.03 -8.67
N GLN A 112 -25.14 1.18 -9.70
CA GLN A 112 -23.96 0.40 -10.06
C GLN A 112 -22.80 1.29 -10.51
N GLU A 113 -23.06 2.28 -11.37
CA GLU A 113 -22.05 3.25 -11.81
C GLU A 113 -21.54 4.09 -10.65
N TYR A 114 -22.45 4.58 -9.80
CA TYR A 114 -22.10 5.34 -8.59
C TYR A 114 -21.16 4.52 -7.69
N VAL A 115 -21.61 3.34 -7.27
CA VAL A 115 -20.82 2.47 -6.38
C VAL A 115 -19.47 2.12 -7.01
N LYS A 116 -19.43 1.79 -8.31
CA LYS A 116 -18.18 1.46 -9.00
C LYS A 116 -17.17 2.62 -8.94
N ILE A 117 -17.57 3.82 -9.35
CA ILE A 117 -16.68 4.99 -9.40
C ILE A 117 -16.10 5.29 -8.02
N TYR A 118 -16.94 5.33 -6.99
CA TYR A 118 -16.48 5.66 -5.63
C TYR A 118 -15.66 4.55 -4.98
N MET A 119 -15.94 3.27 -5.29
CA MET A 119 -15.11 2.15 -4.83
C MET A 119 -13.73 2.14 -5.51
N ASP A 120 -13.68 2.40 -6.82
CA ASP A 120 -12.41 2.49 -7.55
C ASP A 120 -11.52 3.62 -6.98
N ASN A 121 -12.12 4.76 -6.63
CA ASN A 121 -11.41 5.87 -5.98
C ASN A 121 -10.97 5.55 -4.55
N TYR A 122 -11.79 4.83 -3.79
CA TYR A 122 -11.45 4.41 -2.44
C TYR A 122 -10.24 3.48 -2.41
N ILE A 123 -10.19 2.51 -3.33
CA ILE A 123 -9.04 1.60 -3.49
C ILE A 123 -7.79 2.40 -3.85
N ALA A 124 -7.87 3.23 -4.89
CA ALA A 124 -6.72 4.01 -5.34
C ALA A 124 -6.17 4.95 -4.27
N LEU A 125 -7.03 5.55 -3.45
CA LEU A 125 -6.62 6.38 -2.32
C LEU A 125 -5.73 5.60 -1.34
N TYR A 126 -6.13 4.39 -0.95
CA TYR A 126 -5.33 3.53 -0.07
C TYR A 126 -3.97 3.19 -0.71
N GLN A 127 -3.97 2.86 -2.00
CA GLN A 127 -2.75 2.50 -2.70
C GLN A 127 -1.78 3.69 -2.79
N ILE A 128 -2.28 4.88 -3.11
CA ILE A 128 -1.50 6.13 -3.14
C ILE A 128 -0.93 6.44 -1.74
N ARG A 129 -1.76 6.39 -0.70
CA ARG A 129 -1.31 6.63 0.69
C ARG A 129 -0.29 5.60 1.18
N ALA A 130 -0.40 4.35 0.75
CA ALA A 130 0.61 3.34 1.03
C ALA A 130 1.94 3.65 0.33
N ALA A 131 1.90 4.10 -0.93
CA ALA A 131 3.11 4.53 -1.64
C ALA A 131 3.77 5.74 -0.99
N GLU A 132 2.99 6.73 -0.54
CA GLU A 132 3.49 7.91 0.18
C GLU A 132 4.13 7.53 1.52
N ALA A 133 3.46 6.69 2.31
CA ALA A 133 4.00 6.20 3.57
C ALA A 133 5.29 5.40 3.41
N LEU A 134 5.36 4.50 2.40
CA LEU A 134 6.58 3.76 2.09
C LEU A 134 7.74 4.68 1.70
N SER A 135 7.47 5.73 0.93
CA SER A 135 8.46 6.74 0.57
C SER A 135 8.93 7.54 1.80
N ALA A 136 7.99 7.95 2.67
CA ALA A 136 8.30 8.70 3.89
C ALA A 136 9.13 7.88 4.89
N ILE A 137 8.87 6.57 5.01
CA ILE A 137 9.67 5.63 5.82
C ILE A 137 11.07 5.43 5.22
N GLY A 138 11.15 5.22 3.90
CA GLY A 138 12.40 4.96 3.20
C GLY A 138 12.99 3.57 3.49
N GLY A 139 14.30 3.43 3.26
CA GLY A 139 14.99 2.15 3.41
C GLY A 139 14.87 1.21 2.21
N LEU A 140 15.69 0.16 2.21
CA LEU A 140 15.76 -0.80 1.09
C LEU A 140 14.46 -1.61 0.94
N ALA A 141 13.81 -1.95 2.05
CA ALA A 141 12.58 -2.73 2.03
C ALA A 141 11.41 -1.93 1.44
N ALA A 142 11.25 -0.65 1.84
CA ALA A 142 10.19 0.19 1.29
C ALA A 142 10.41 0.52 -0.19
N LYS A 143 11.66 0.81 -0.59
CA LYS A 143 12.02 0.97 -2.01
C LYS A 143 11.65 -0.27 -2.82
N LYS A 144 12.01 -1.45 -2.33
CA LYS A 144 11.69 -2.71 -2.98
C LYS A 144 10.17 -2.92 -3.12
N ALA A 145 9.39 -2.60 -2.08
CA ALA A 145 7.93 -2.72 -2.12
C ALA A 145 7.33 -1.81 -3.21
N LEU A 146 7.80 -0.56 -3.33
CA LEU A 146 7.39 0.37 -4.39
C LEU A 146 7.74 -0.18 -5.77
N GLU A 147 8.99 -0.63 -5.99
CA GLU A 147 9.44 -1.19 -7.27
C GLU A 147 8.68 -2.48 -7.66
N ASP A 148 8.40 -3.35 -6.69
CA ASP A 148 7.64 -4.58 -6.93
C ASP A 148 6.19 -4.28 -7.32
N SER A 149 5.57 -3.23 -6.77
CA SER A 149 4.20 -2.83 -7.13
C SER A 149 4.05 -2.39 -8.59
N LEU A 150 5.10 -1.85 -9.21
CA LEU A 150 5.07 -1.47 -10.63
C LEU A 150 5.11 -2.68 -11.58
N LYS A 151 5.32 -3.89 -11.07
CA LYS A 151 5.32 -5.14 -11.85
C LYS A 151 3.93 -5.73 -12.03
N ILE A 152 2.92 -5.21 -11.32
CA ILE A 152 1.53 -5.65 -11.42
C ILE A 152 0.66 -4.58 -12.08
N PRO A 153 -0.53 -4.95 -12.59
CA PRO A 153 -1.49 -3.96 -13.10
C PRO A 153 -1.98 -3.04 -11.98
N LEU A 154 -1.72 -1.74 -12.13
CA LEU A 154 -2.24 -0.67 -11.28
C LEU A 154 -2.99 0.37 -12.12
N ARG A 155 -3.85 1.17 -11.48
CA ARG A 155 -4.45 2.37 -12.09
C ARG A 155 -3.35 3.39 -12.41
N ASP A 156 -3.52 4.20 -13.45
CA ASP A 156 -2.42 5.03 -13.96
C ASP A 156 -1.99 6.16 -13.01
N ASP A 157 -2.93 6.72 -12.25
CA ASP A 157 -2.64 7.68 -11.19
C ASP A 157 -1.91 7.04 -9.99
N VAL A 158 -2.27 5.81 -9.62
CA VAL A 158 -1.54 5.02 -8.62
C VAL A 158 -0.12 4.75 -9.10
N LYS A 159 0.09 4.38 -10.37
CA LYS A 159 1.44 4.22 -10.95
C LYS A 159 2.24 5.51 -10.89
N ALA A 160 1.61 6.66 -11.16
CA ALA A 160 2.26 7.96 -11.08
C ALA A 160 2.72 8.23 -9.64
N ALA A 161 1.83 8.08 -8.66
CA ALA A 161 2.18 8.25 -7.25
C ALA A 161 3.31 7.31 -6.79
N VAL A 162 3.31 6.04 -7.22
CA VAL A 162 4.41 5.11 -6.91
C VAL A 162 5.74 5.58 -7.50
N ARG A 163 5.75 6.08 -8.74
CA ARG A 163 6.98 6.61 -9.36
C ARG A 163 7.49 7.84 -8.63
N ASP A 164 6.62 8.79 -8.31
CA ASP A 164 6.96 9.99 -7.55
C ASP A 164 7.54 9.61 -6.18
N SER A 165 6.93 8.62 -5.52
CA SER A 165 7.42 8.04 -4.26
C SER A 165 8.81 7.42 -4.37
N ILE A 166 9.13 6.73 -5.48
CA ILE A 166 10.47 6.18 -5.74
C ILE A 166 11.48 7.31 -5.99
N GLU A 167 11.08 8.37 -6.69
CA GLU A 167 11.96 9.52 -6.97
C GLU A 167 12.37 10.26 -5.69
N LYS A 168 11.46 10.40 -4.73
CA LYS A 168 11.73 11.00 -3.41
C LYS A 168 12.73 10.22 -2.56
N LEU A 169 13.02 8.96 -2.89
CA LEU A 169 13.99 8.11 -2.18
C LEU A 169 15.44 8.26 -2.68
N LYS A 170 15.67 9.07 -3.72
CA LYS A 170 17.02 9.34 -4.27
C LYS A 170 17.72 10.43 -3.49
#